data_AF-A0A812VDY3-F1
#
_entry.id   AF-A0A812VDY3-F1
#
_cell.length_a   1.000
_cell.length_b   1.000
_cell.length_c   1.000
_cell.angle_alpha   90.00
_cell.angle_beta   90.00
_cell.angle_gamma   90.00
#
_symmetry.space_group_name_H-M   'P 1'
#
loop_
_entity.id
_entity.type
_entity.pdbx_description
1 polymer ?
#
loop_
_entity_poly.entity_id
_entity_poly.type
_entity_poly.pdbx_seq_one_letter_code
_entity_poly.pdbx_strand_id
1 'polypeptide(L)'
;MLTCLQVQSADELLRVATLVISKVLAEPYFSHRELYAELVYGLWSRCRVFPAEGEDAKPRNFGRLLLNSVQAEFEDLLATLEPSPADHRNLPEPLLELEMRRRRERMRALMLFMGHLFLRHLLALKVLSRVVEELIGLDGDPRPWPEEHRIECVCELFCVVGPKLEDNARGEALLDSLSSRLIEINIKYQHLGKPASKRVEYQIFVLLQMRKTGWEDTPDDWQ
;
A
#
# COMPACT_ATOMS: atom_id res chain seq x y z
N MET A 1 -22.80 -3.62 -14.58
CA MET A 1 -21.94 -4.40 -15.50
C MET A 1 -21.09 -5.48 -14.80
N LEU A 2 -21.43 -5.91 -13.57
CA LEU A 2 -20.69 -6.95 -12.80
C LEU A 2 -21.44 -8.31 -12.75
N THR A 3 -22.39 -8.54 -13.65
CA THR A 3 -23.29 -9.71 -13.62
C THR A 3 -22.74 -10.95 -14.34
N CYS A 4 -21.57 -10.86 -14.99
CA CYS A 4 -21.08 -11.94 -15.88
C CYS A 4 -19.87 -12.73 -15.39
N LEU A 5 -19.23 -12.37 -14.26
CA LEU A 5 -18.13 -13.17 -13.71
C LEU A 5 -18.69 -14.28 -12.81
N GLN A 6 -18.92 -15.47 -13.40
CA GLN A 6 -19.18 -16.68 -12.64
C GLN A 6 -17.84 -17.32 -12.25
N VAL A 7 -17.37 -17.03 -11.04
CA VAL A 7 -16.19 -17.68 -10.48
C VAL A 7 -16.61 -18.97 -9.79
N GLN A 8 -16.15 -20.11 -10.28
CA GLN A 8 -16.64 -21.43 -9.90
C GLN A 8 -15.72 -22.15 -8.91
N SER A 9 -14.46 -21.71 -8.78
CA SER A 9 -13.48 -22.30 -7.86
C SER A 9 -12.60 -21.27 -7.16
N ALA A 10 -11.98 -21.69 -6.05
CA ALA A 10 -11.01 -20.87 -5.34
C ALA A 10 -9.77 -20.54 -6.20
N ASP A 11 -9.38 -21.42 -7.11
CA ASP A 11 -8.23 -21.23 -7.99
C ASP A 11 -8.56 -20.24 -9.12
N GLU A 12 -9.76 -20.27 -9.68
CA GLU A 12 -10.24 -19.22 -10.58
C GLU A 12 -10.24 -17.86 -9.89
N LEU A 13 -10.70 -17.83 -8.64
CA LEU A 13 -10.74 -16.58 -7.89
C LEU A 13 -9.35 -16.06 -7.55
N LEU A 14 -8.39 -16.95 -7.24
CA LEU A 14 -7.00 -16.59 -7.06
C LEU A 14 -6.41 -15.99 -8.35
N ARG A 15 -6.68 -16.61 -9.51
CA ARG A 15 -6.28 -16.05 -10.81
C ARG A 15 -6.87 -14.67 -11.04
N VAL A 16 -8.13 -14.46 -10.70
CA VAL A 16 -8.78 -13.13 -10.79
C VAL A 16 -8.10 -12.13 -9.85
N ALA A 17 -7.82 -12.51 -8.60
CA ALA A 17 -7.13 -11.63 -7.65
C ALA A 17 -5.73 -11.23 -8.16
N THR A 18 -4.93 -12.19 -8.61
CA THR A 18 -3.61 -11.93 -9.21
C THR A 18 -3.70 -11.06 -10.45
N LEU A 19 -4.70 -11.28 -11.32
CA LEU A 19 -4.92 -10.46 -12.50
C LEU A 19 -5.30 -9.02 -12.13
N VAL A 20 -6.18 -8.84 -11.15
CA VAL A 20 -6.57 -7.52 -10.65
C VAL A 20 -5.35 -6.78 -10.09
N ILE A 21 -4.55 -7.44 -9.25
CA ILE A 21 -3.32 -6.81 -8.71
C ILE A 21 -2.37 -6.45 -9.86
N SER A 22 -2.13 -7.38 -10.80
CA SER A 22 -1.29 -7.11 -11.97
C SER A 22 -1.77 -5.89 -12.78
N LYS A 23 -3.08 -5.72 -12.90
CA LYS A 23 -3.68 -4.57 -13.60
C LYS A 23 -3.53 -3.27 -12.82
N VAL A 24 -3.80 -3.29 -11.51
CA VAL A 24 -3.54 -2.17 -10.60
C VAL A 24 -2.11 -1.67 -10.72
N LEU A 25 -1.13 -2.60 -10.78
CA LEU A 25 0.29 -2.26 -10.86
C LEU A 25 0.72 -1.77 -12.25
N ALA A 26 -0.02 -2.12 -13.31
CA ALA A 26 0.30 -1.75 -14.68
C ALA A 26 -0.35 -0.42 -15.11
N GLU A 27 -1.43 -0.01 -14.46
CA GLU A 27 -2.22 1.13 -14.86
C GLU A 27 -1.87 2.39 -14.05
N PRO A 28 -1.67 3.55 -14.71
CA PRO A 28 -1.17 4.75 -14.04
C PRO A 28 -2.24 5.52 -13.26
N TYR A 29 -3.52 5.33 -13.60
CA TYR A 29 -4.62 6.18 -13.13
C TYR A 29 -5.12 5.79 -11.74
N PHE A 30 -5.29 6.78 -10.87
CA PHE A 30 -5.73 6.60 -9.48
C PHE A 30 -7.14 6.02 -9.40
N SER A 31 -8.08 6.59 -10.14
CA SER A 31 -9.50 6.18 -10.17
C SER A 31 -9.71 4.70 -10.51
N HIS A 32 -8.77 4.07 -11.22
CA HIS A 32 -8.85 2.65 -11.54
C HIS A 32 -8.66 1.78 -10.29
N ARG A 33 -7.89 2.22 -9.30
CA ARG A 33 -7.64 1.47 -8.06
C ARG A 33 -8.89 1.34 -7.22
N GLU A 34 -9.69 2.41 -7.14
CA GLU A 34 -10.99 2.38 -6.49
C GLU A 34 -11.95 1.41 -7.22
N LEU A 35 -12.01 1.49 -8.55
CA LEU A 35 -12.83 0.59 -9.37
C LEU A 35 -12.41 -0.89 -9.20
N TYR A 36 -11.11 -1.17 -9.12
CA TYR A 36 -10.61 -2.51 -8.85
C TYR A 36 -10.95 -2.98 -7.43
N ALA A 37 -10.89 -2.09 -6.43
CA ALA A 37 -11.28 -2.42 -5.07
C ALA A 37 -12.79 -2.70 -4.97
N GLU A 38 -13.63 -1.97 -5.71
CA GLU A 38 -15.06 -2.26 -5.87
C GLU A 38 -15.31 -3.63 -6.52
N LEU A 39 -14.58 -3.95 -7.59
CA LEU A 39 -14.66 -5.27 -8.23
C LEU A 39 -14.34 -6.38 -7.23
N VAL A 40 -13.23 -6.24 -6.50
CA VAL A 40 -12.79 -7.23 -5.50
C VAL A 40 -13.81 -7.36 -4.37
N TYR A 41 -14.38 -6.25 -3.90
CA TYR A 41 -15.45 -6.27 -2.89
C TYR A 41 -16.72 -6.96 -3.41
N GLY A 42 -17.11 -6.70 -4.66
CA GLY A 42 -18.22 -7.38 -5.33
C GLY A 42 -18.01 -8.88 -5.43
N LEU A 43 -16.79 -9.33 -5.71
CA LEU A 43 -16.42 -10.75 -5.70
C LEU A 43 -16.43 -11.32 -4.28
N TRP A 44 -15.88 -10.60 -3.29
CA TRP A 44 -15.84 -11.03 -1.89
C TRP A 44 -17.24 -11.26 -1.32
N SER A 45 -18.15 -10.33 -1.57
CA SER A 45 -19.52 -10.40 -1.05
C SER A 45 -20.31 -11.60 -1.60
N ARG A 46 -20.00 -12.05 -2.82
CA ARG A 46 -20.66 -13.19 -3.49
C ARG A 46 -19.97 -14.53 -3.22
N CYS A 47 -18.65 -14.54 -3.10
CA CYS A 47 -17.82 -15.74 -3.02
C CYS A 47 -17.07 -15.82 -1.68
N ARG A 48 -17.80 -15.74 -0.54
CA ARG A 48 -17.17 -15.68 0.79
C ARG A 48 -16.38 -16.94 1.16
N VAL A 49 -16.89 -18.12 0.79
CA VAL A 49 -16.30 -19.42 1.13
C VAL A 49 -16.49 -20.39 -0.03
N PHE A 50 -15.40 -21.02 -0.47
CA PHE A 50 -15.49 -22.17 -1.37
C PHE A 50 -15.49 -23.45 -0.52
N PRO A 51 -16.37 -24.43 -0.84
CA PRO A 51 -16.35 -25.73 -0.19
C PRO A 51 -14.97 -26.37 -0.39
N ALA A 52 -14.53 -27.11 0.61
CA ALA A 52 -13.23 -27.76 0.55
C ALA A 52 -13.30 -28.98 -0.38
N GLU A 53 -12.33 -29.12 -1.28
CA GLU A 53 -12.22 -30.29 -2.15
C GLU A 53 -11.49 -31.41 -1.39
N GLY A 54 -12.25 -32.31 -0.75
CA GLY A 54 -11.76 -33.51 -0.06
C GLY A 54 -12.18 -33.63 1.41
N GLU A 55 -12.15 -34.85 1.96
CA GLU A 55 -12.64 -35.18 3.31
C GLU A 55 -11.87 -34.49 4.45
N ASP A 56 -10.63 -34.03 4.21
CA ASP A 56 -9.76 -33.34 5.19
C ASP A 56 -9.39 -31.89 4.80
N ALA A 57 -9.98 -31.34 3.74
CA ALA A 57 -9.61 -30.03 3.24
C ALA A 57 -10.25 -28.89 4.08
N LYS A 58 -9.48 -27.83 4.39
CA LYS A 58 -10.02 -26.63 5.05
C LYS A 58 -10.74 -25.75 4.01
N PRO A 59 -11.93 -25.20 4.34
CA PRO A 59 -12.64 -24.28 3.46
C PRO A 59 -11.75 -23.07 3.12
N ARG A 60 -11.68 -22.72 1.84
CA ARG A 60 -10.88 -21.59 1.37
C ARG A 60 -11.70 -20.30 1.48
N ASN A 61 -11.19 -19.35 2.26
CA ASN A 61 -11.78 -18.03 2.45
C ASN A 61 -11.16 -17.05 1.43
N PHE A 62 -11.99 -16.42 0.60
CA PHE A 62 -11.51 -15.46 -0.41
C PHE A 62 -10.73 -14.30 0.20
N GLY A 63 -11.21 -13.74 1.33
CA GLY A 63 -10.52 -12.65 2.01
C GLY A 63 -9.10 -13.04 2.43
N ARG A 64 -8.88 -14.31 2.81
CA ARG A 64 -7.54 -14.81 3.13
C ARG A 64 -6.67 -14.97 1.87
N LEU A 65 -7.22 -15.47 0.77
CA LEU A 65 -6.48 -15.62 -0.48
C LEU A 65 -6.04 -14.26 -1.04
N LEU A 66 -6.98 -13.31 -1.13
CA LEU A 66 -6.68 -11.94 -1.57
C LEU A 66 -5.61 -11.30 -0.68
N LEU A 67 -5.77 -11.40 0.64
CA LEU A 67 -4.81 -10.85 1.60
C LEU A 67 -3.41 -11.44 1.38
N ASN A 68 -3.31 -12.76 1.24
CA ASN A 68 -2.04 -13.43 0.99
C ASN A 68 -1.40 -12.96 -0.33
N SER A 69 -2.21 -12.79 -1.39
CA SER A 69 -1.71 -12.29 -2.69
C SER A 69 -1.19 -10.86 -2.59
N VAL A 70 -1.93 -9.96 -1.94
CA VAL A 70 -1.51 -8.57 -1.73
C VAL A 70 -0.25 -8.50 -0.86
N GLN A 71 -0.15 -9.31 0.18
CA GLN A 71 1.03 -9.39 1.04
C GLN A 71 2.26 -9.91 0.29
N ALA A 72 2.10 -10.98 -0.51
CA ALA A 72 3.20 -11.52 -1.30
C ALA A 72 3.73 -10.49 -2.31
N GLU A 73 2.85 -9.76 -2.99
CA GLU A 73 3.24 -8.69 -3.93
C GLU A 73 3.91 -7.51 -3.19
N PHE A 74 3.44 -7.17 -1.99
CA PHE A 74 4.09 -6.14 -1.18
C PHE A 74 5.51 -6.54 -0.77
N GLU A 75 5.68 -7.78 -0.27
CA GLU A 75 6.98 -8.30 0.17
C GLU A 75 7.96 -8.41 -1.03
N ASP A 76 7.50 -8.81 -2.22
CA ASP A 76 8.30 -8.86 -3.45
C ASP A 76 8.76 -7.46 -3.91
N LEU A 77 7.83 -6.50 -3.95
CA LEU A 77 8.17 -5.12 -4.31
C LEU A 77 9.09 -4.49 -3.29
N LEU A 78 8.90 -4.76 -1.99
CA LEU A 78 9.75 -4.23 -0.93
C LEU A 78 11.19 -4.77 -1.04
N ALA A 79 11.34 -6.06 -1.37
CA ALA A 79 12.64 -6.69 -1.54
C ALA A 79 13.42 -6.18 -2.76
N THR A 80 12.72 -5.65 -3.77
CA THR A 80 13.30 -5.19 -5.04
C THR A 80 13.32 -3.67 -5.20
N LEU A 81 12.82 -2.94 -4.20
CA LEU A 81 12.62 -1.48 -4.25
C LEU A 81 13.94 -0.70 -4.39
N GLU A 82 15.02 -1.24 -3.81
CA GLU A 82 16.37 -0.73 -3.99
C GLU A 82 17.13 -1.53 -5.06
N PRO A 83 18.03 -0.87 -5.82
CA PRO A 83 18.81 -1.56 -6.84
C PRO A 83 19.77 -2.57 -6.20
N SER A 84 19.69 -3.81 -6.65
CA SER A 84 20.60 -4.87 -6.22
C SER A 84 21.99 -4.73 -6.88
N PRO A 85 23.04 -5.38 -6.34
CA PRO A 85 24.32 -5.46 -7.04
C PRO A 85 24.23 -6.14 -8.41
N ALA A 86 23.22 -6.99 -8.63
CA ALA A 86 22.97 -7.60 -9.94
C ALA A 86 22.37 -6.58 -10.92
N ASP A 87 21.46 -5.71 -10.46
CA ASP A 87 20.87 -4.66 -11.30
C ASP A 87 21.98 -3.74 -11.85
N HIS A 88 22.89 -3.27 -10.99
CA HIS A 88 24.03 -2.42 -11.40
C HIS A 88 25.00 -3.11 -12.38
N ARG A 89 25.12 -4.44 -12.33
CA ARG A 89 25.97 -5.19 -13.26
C ARG A 89 25.29 -5.44 -14.60
N ASN A 90 23.97 -5.60 -14.60
CA ASN A 90 23.21 -6.09 -15.76
C ASN A 90 22.55 -4.95 -16.55
N LEU A 91 22.32 -3.79 -15.94
CA LEU A 91 21.63 -2.65 -16.53
C LEU A 91 22.56 -1.44 -16.63
N PRO A 92 22.67 -0.80 -17.81
CA PRO A 92 23.26 0.54 -17.93
C PRO A 92 22.49 1.57 -17.10
N GLU A 93 23.17 2.61 -16.62
CA GLU A 93 22.60 3.65 -15.74
C GLU A 93 21.22 4.19 -16.17
N PRO A 94 20.98 4.56 -17.45
CA PRO A 94 19.67 5.09 -17.86
C PRO A 94 18.54 4.04 -17.78
N LEU A 95 18.86 2.76 -17.99
CA LEU A 95 17.90 1.67 -17.89
C LEU A 95 17.66 1.27 -16.44
N LEU A 96 18.69 1.35 -15.59
CA LEU A 96 18.58 1.14 -14.15
C LEU A 96 17.62 2.17 -13.54
N GLU A 97 17.82 3.45 -13.82
CA GLU A 97 16.95 4.53 -13.35
C GLU A 97 15.49 4.35 -13.82
N LEU A 98 15.28 3.96 -15.08
CA LEU A 98 13.95 3.67 -15.59
C LEU A 98 13.29 2.49 -14.85
N GLU A 99 14.04 1.43 -14.58
CA GLU A 99 13.55 0.26 -13.85
C GLU A 99 13.25 0.60 -12.38
N MET A 100 14.12 1.37 -11.70
CA MET A 100 13.88 1.83 -10.33
C MET A 100 12.64 2.71 -10.25
N ARG A 101 12.46 3.62 -11.20
CA ARG A 101 11.25 4.44 -11.31
C ARG A 101 10.00 3.55 -11.45
N ARG A 102 10.05 2.54 -12.32
CA ARG A 102 8.93 1.61 -12.52
C ARG A 102 8.62 0.81 -11.24
N ARG A 103 9.62 0.34 -10.50
CA ARG A 103 9.43 -0.37 -9.22
C ARG A 103 8.77 0.54 -8.17
N ARG A 104 9.21 1.81 -8.08
CA ARG A 104 8.59 2.81 -7.20
C ARG A 104 7.13 3.12 -7.58
N GLU A 105 6.83 3.28 -8.87
CA GLU A 105 5.47 3.48 -9.37
C GLU A 105 4.55 2.29 -9.05
N ARG A 106 5.07 1.05 -9.16
CA ARG A 106 4.34 -0.16 -8.76
C ARG A 106 4.08 -0.21 -7.26
N MET A 107 5.09 0.08 -6.43
CA MET A 107 4.91 0.14 -4.97
C MET A 107 3.84 1.17 -4.59
N ARG A 108 3.91 2.37 -5.17
CA ARG A 108 2.91 3.43 -5.02
C ARG A 108 1.49 2.96 -5.36
N ALA A 109 1.34 2.31 -6.52
CA ALA A 109 0.05 1.79 -6.96
C ALA A 109 -0.50 0.71 -6.01
N LEU A 110 0.37 -0.18 -5.52
CA LEU A 110 -0.01 -1.19 -4.53
C LEU A 110 -0.48 -0.56 -3.23
N MET A 111 0.24 0.43 -2.70
CA MET A 111 -0.12 1.14 -1.48
C MET A 111 -1.52 1.75 -1.58
N LEU A 112 -1.79 2.48 -2.65
CA LEU A 112 -3.09 3.13 -2.81
C LEU A 112 -4.22 2.10 -2.99
N PHE A 113 -3.96 1.00 -3.70
CA PHE A 113 -4.92 -0.11 -3.78
C PHE A 113 -5.17 -0.77 -2.42
N MET A 114 -4.13 -1.01 -1.62
CA MET A 114 -4.29 -1.49 -0.24
C MET A 114 -5.13 -0.52 0.58
N GLY A 115 -4.94 0.79 0.42
CA GLY A 115 -5.79 1.79 1.05
C GLY A 115 -7.27 1.61 0.69
N HIS A 116 -7.60 1.49 -0.60
CA HIS A 116 -8.98 1.26 -1.03
C HIS A 116 -9.57 -0.08 -0.60
N LEU A 117 -8.76 -1.13 -0.44
CA LEU A 117 -9.18 -2.40 0.13
C LEU A 117 -9.49 -2.25 1.64
N PHE A 118 -8.68 -1.48 2.37
CA PHE A 118 -8.92 -1.17 3.78
C PHE A 118 -10.24 -0.41 3.98
N LEU A 119 -10.51 0.60 3.16
CA LEU A 119 -11.76 1.37 3.20
C LEU A 119 -13.01 0.50 3.00
N ARG A 120 -12.87 -0.66 2.33
CA ARG A 120 -13.94 -1.65 2.09
C ARG A 120 -13.94 -2.81 3.09
N HIS A 121 -13.19 -2.69 4.18
CA HIS A 121 -13.05 -3.71 5.22
C HIS A 121 -12.47 -5.05 4.72
N LEU A 122 -11.73 -5.03 3.60
CA LEU A 122 -11.06 -6.20 3.04
C LEU A 122 -9.64 -6.37 3.61
N LEU A 123 -9.05 -5.31 4.15
CA LEU A 123 -7.80 -5.36 4.92
C LEU A 123 -8.05 -4.95 6.37
N ALA A 124 -7.36 -5.62 7.29
CA ALA A 124 -7.40 -5.30 8.70
C ALA A 124 -6.35 -4.22 9.04
N LEU A 125 -6.62 -3.42 10.08
CA LEU A 125 -5.70 -2.39 10.58
C LEU A 125 -4.28 -2.90 10.81
N LYS A 126 -4.14 -4.13 11.34
CA LYS A 126 -2.84 -4.77 11.60
C LYS A 126 -1.95 -4.86 10.33
N VAL A 127 -2.57 -5.01 9.16
CA VAL A 127 -1.84 -5.04 7.88
C VAL A 127 -1.25 -3.67 7.58
N LEU A 128 -2.01 -2.59 7.76
CA LEU A 128 -1.51 -1.23 7.59
C LEU A 128 -0.40 -0.89 8.60
N SER A 129 -0.57 -1.29 9.87
CA SER A 129 0.49 -1.09 10.88
C SER A 129 1.80 -1.76 10.47
N ARG A 130 1.74 -3.00 9.95
CA ARG A 130 2.92 -3.73 9.47
C ARG A 130 3.56 -3.04 8.24
N VAL A 131 2.76 -2.51 7.32
CA VAL A 131 3.27 -1.75 6.16
C VAL A 131 4.07 -0.52 6.61
N VAL A 132 3.54 0.25 7.57
CA VAL A 132 4.25 1.42 8.12
C VAL A 132 5.57 1.01 8.76
N GLU A 133 5.52 -0.03 9.60
CA GLU A 133 6.70 -0.58 10.26
C GLU A 133 7.74 -1.02 9.22
N GLU A 134 7.36 -1.75 8.16
CA GLU A 134 8.31 -2.22 7.15
C GLU A 134 8.91 -1.08 6.30
N LEU A 135 8.15 -0.02 5.99
CA LEU A 135 8.60 1.07 5.12
C LEU A 135 9.46 2.13 5.82
N ILE A 136 9.03 2.60 7.00
CA ILE A 136 9.67 3.74 7.68
C ILE A 136 10.13 3.44 9.12
N GLY A 137 9.79 2.25 9.63
CA GLY A 137 10.01 1.90 11.03
C GLY A 137 9.09 2.65 11.98
N LEU A 138 8.85 2.07 13.16
CA LEU A 138 8.15 2.72 14.27
C LEU A 138 8.98 2.54 15.56
N ASP A 139 8.80 3.45 16.52
CA ASP A 139 9.25 3.33 17.92
C ASP A 139 10.70 2.83 18.14
N GLY A 140 11.68 3.73 18.07
CA GLY A 140 13.06 3.42 18.47
C GLY A 140 13.79 2.44 17.53
N ASP A 141 13.28 2.31 16.31
CA ASP A 141 13.83 1.43 15.29
C ASP A 141 15.33 1.73 15.01
N PRO A 142 16.22 0.75 15.21
CA PRO A 142 17.66 0.92 14.98
C PRO A 142 18.05 0.88 13.49
N ARG A 143 17.10 0.64 12.57
CA ARG A 143 17.38 0.59 11.13
C ARG A 143 17.85 1.95 10.58
N PRO A 144 18.58 1.94 9.44
CA PRO A 144 18.91 3.16 8.71
C PRO A 144 17.66 3.99 8.40
N TRP A 145 17.85 5.30 8.24
CA TRP A 145 16.77 6.21 7.84
C TRP A 145 16.13 5.73 6.53
N PRO A 146 14.80 5.74 6.43
CA PRO A 146 14.12 5.22 5.25
C PRO A 146 14.40 6.12 4.05
N GLU A 147 14.51 5.50 2.89
CA GLU A 147 14.65 6.23 1.63
C GLU A 147 13.40 7.09 1.34
N GLU A 148 13.60 8.21 0.65
CA GLU A 148 12.55 9.20 0.39
C GLU A 148 11.28 8.59 -0.21
N HIS A 149 11.43 7.74 -1.23
CA HIS A 149 10.32 7.10 -1.92
C HIS A 149 9.47 6.20 -1.01
N ARG A 150 10.02 5.66 0.10
CA ARG A 150 9.27 4.89 1.09
C ARG A 150 8.41 5.79 1.95
N ILE A 151 8.95 6.95 2.33
CA ILE A 151 8.22 7.99 3.06
C ILE A 151 7.06 8.50 2.21
N GLU A 152 7.31 8.75 0.91
CA GLU A 152 6.25 9.12 -0.02
C GLU A 152 5.13 8.09 0.03
N CYS A 153 5.43 6.82 -0.26
CA CYS A 153 4.46 5.71 -0.27
C CYS A 153 3.57 5.65 0.99
N VAL A 154 4.16 5.85 2.18
CA VAL A 154 3.40 5.90 3.44
C VAL A 154 2.52 7.14 3.50
N CYS A 155 3.04 8.32 3.17
CA CYS A 155 2.26 9.55 3.20
C CYS A 155 1.01 9.44 2.30
N GLU A 156 1.20 8.95 1.07
CA GLU A 156 0.10 8.82 0.11
C GLU A 156 -0.97 7.82 0.56
N LEU A 157 -0.55 6.66 1.09
CA LEU A 157 -1.47 5.67 1.66
C LEU A 157 -2.33 6.30 2.77
N PHE A 158 -1.70 7.04 3.68
CA PHE A 158 -2.39 7.60 4.84
C PHE A 158 -3.21 8.85 4.54
N CYS A 159 -2.94 9.56 3.43
CA CYS A 159 -3.90 10.53 2.89
C CYS A 159 -5.23 9.86 2.50
N VAL A 160 -5.20 8.61 2.01
CA VAL A 160 -6.42 7.86 1.62
C VAL A 160 -7.13 7.23 2.81
N VAL A 161 -6.39 6.54 3.69
CA VAL A 161 -7.01 5.78 4.80
C VAL A 161 -7.21 6.58 6.07
N GLY A 162 -6.52 7.71 6.20
CA GLY A 162 -6.49 8.55 7.39
C GLY A 162 -7.86 8.93 7.96
N PRO A 163 -8.81 9.46 7.14
CA PRO A 163 -10.14 9.82 7.64
C PRO A 163 -10.85 8.63 8.28
N LYS A 164 -10.70 7.43 7.69
CA LYS A 164 -11.32 6.21 8.19
C LYS A 164 -10.65 5.67 9.46
N LEU A 165 -9.36 5.95 9.64
CA LEU A 165 -8.62 5.50 10.82
C LEU A 165 -9.04 6.26 12.08
N GLU A 166 -9.46 7.52 11.96
CA GLU A 166 -9.93 8.32 13.10
C GLU A 166 -11.28 7.88 13.68
N ASP A 167 -12.04 7.04 12.95
CA ASP A 167 -13.30 6.47 13.45
C ASP A 167 -13.12 5.58 14.70
N ASN A 168 -11.89 5.15 15.03
CA ASN A 168 -11.64 4.27 16.16
C ASN A 168 -10.28 4.51 16.83
N ALA A 169 -10.24 4.30 18.15
CA ALA A 169 -9.06 4.55 18.99
C ALA A 169 -7.78 3.81 18.55
N ARG A 170 -7.90 2.63 17.93
CA ARG A 170 -6.71 1.89 17.44
C ARG A 170 -6.14 2.50 16.17
N GLY A 171 -7.00 2.98 15.26
CA GLY A 171 -6.59 3.68 14.05
C GLY A 171 -5.99 5.05 14.38
N GLU A 172 -6.61 5.77 15.32
CA GLU A 172 -6.08 7.03 15.85
C GLU A 172 -4.69 6.85 16.47
N ALA A 173 -4.48 5.82 17.29
CA ALA A 173 -3.17 5.51 17.86
C ALA A 173 -2.11 5.21 16.78
N LEU A 174 -2.49 4.52 15.69
CA LEU A 174 -1.58 4.30 14.57
C LEU A 174 -1.21 5.61 13.87
N LEU A 175 -2.18 6.52 13.69
CA LEU A 175 -1.92 7.84 13.13
C LEU A 175 -1.00 8.68 14.02
N ASP A 176 -1.11 8.58 15.34
CA ASP A 176 -0.23 9.26 16.30
C ASP A 176 1.21 8.77 16.21
N SER A 177 1.41 7.46 16.21
CA SER A 177 2.73 6.86 16.03
C SER A 177 3.33 7.25 14.67
N LEU A 178 2.54 7.21 13.59
CA LEU A 178 2.96 7.63 12.26
C LEU A 178 3.37 9.12 12.24
N SER A 179 2.52 10.00 12.78
CA SER A 179 2.77 11.45 12.78
C SER A 179 4.06 11.77 13.54
N SER A 180 4.24 11.15 14.70
CA SER A 180 5.45 11.31 15.52
C SER A 180 6.70 10.87 14.76
N ARG A 181 6.62 9.73 14.06
CA ARG A 181 7.72 9.21 13.23
C ARG A 181 8.06 10.13 12.06
N LEU A 182 7.06 10.63 11.34
CA LEU A 182 7.28 11.54 10.20
C LEU A 182 7.92 12.86 10.65
N ILE A 183 7.53 13.39 11.81
CA ILE A 183 8.15 14.59 12.41
C ILE A 183 9.62 14.31 12.75
N GLU A 184 9.92 13.17 13.37
CA GLU A 184 11.29 12.77 13.70
C GLU A 184 12.17 12.69 12.45
N ILE A 185 11.66 12.04 11.39
CA ILE A 185 12.32 11.92 10.10
C ILE A 185 12.62 13.31 9.52
N ASN A 186 11.61 14.20 9.48
CA ASN A 186 11.75 15.54 8.92
C ASN A 186 12.82 16.38 9.65
N ILE A 187 12.83 16.34 10.99
CA ILE A 187 13.83 17.04 11.81
C ILE A 187 15.25 16.50 11.53
N LYS A 188 15.41 15.19 11.42
CA LYS A 188 16.74 14.58 11.24
C LYS A 188 17.33 14.81 9.85
N TYR A 189 16.51 14.79 8.80
CA TYR A 189 16.97 15.18 7.46
C TYR A 189 17.58 16.59 7.47
N GLN A 190 16.98 17.53 8.22
CA GLN A 190 17.54 18.88 8.37
C GLN A 190 18.89 18.88 9.10
N HIS A 191 19.08 18.03 10.10
CA HIS A 191 20.32 17.94 10.87
C HIS A 191 21.47 17.18 10.19
N LEU A 192 21.18 16.21 9.32
CA LEU A 192 22.19 15.38 8.66
C LEU A 192 22.95 16.08 7.52
N GLY A 193 22.64 17.36 7.23
CA GLY A 193 23.25 18.10 6.13
C GLY A 193 22.86 17.60 4.73
N LYS A 194 21.94 16.63 4.67
CA LYS A 194 21.22 16.20 3.47
C LYS A 194 19.74 16.44 3.75
N PRO A 195 19.20 17.65 3.50
CA PRO A 195 17.78 17.89 3.67
C PRO A 195 17.01 16.90 2.80
N ALA A 196 15.88 16.42 3.30
CA ALA A 196 14.93 15.68 2.48
C ALA A 196 14.58 16.54 1.27
N SER A 197 14.24 15.91 0.15
CA SER A 197 13.72 16.67 -0.97
C SER A 197 12.50 17.48 -0.52
N LYS A 198 12.35 18.68 -1.10
CA LYS A 198 11.19 19.55 -0.84
C LYS A 198 9.86 18.83 -1.07
N ARG A 199 9.86 17.80 -1.91
CA ARG A 199 8.71 16.95 -2.17
C ARG A 199 8.32 16.12 -0.95
N VAL A 200 9.27 15.43 -0.31
CA VAL A 200 9.02 14.67 0.91
C VAL A 200 8.61 15.59 2.06
N GLU A 201 9.29 16.72 2.24
CA GLU A 201 8.92 17.72 3.26
C GLU A 201 7.47 18.20 3.07
N TYR A 202 7.09 18.49 1.81
CA TYR A 202 5.75 18.91 1.47
C TYR A 202 4.72 17.80 1.71
N GLN A 203 5.00 16.54 1.35
CA GLN A 203 4.07 15.42 1.58
C GLN A 203 3.84 15.15 3.07
N ILE A 204 4.91 15.19 3.88
CA ILE A 204 4.79 15.09 5.33
C ILE A 204 3.93 16.23 5.87
N PHE A 205 4.22 17.47 5.43
CA PHE A 205 3.43 18.63 5.83
C PHE A 205 1.95 18.49 5.48
N VAL A 206 1.64 18.10 4.23
CA VAL A 206 0.27 17.90 3.75
C VAL A 206 -0.47 16.89 4.62
N LEU A 207 0.10 15.70 4.84
CA LEU A 207 -0.56 14.67 5.65
C LEU A 207 -0.83 15.15 7.09
N LEU A 208 0.14 15.82 7.71
CA LEU A 208 -0.02 16.36 9.07
C LEU A 208 -1.06 17.49 9.12
N GLN A 209 -1.12 18.35 8.10
CA GLN A 209 -2.14 19.40 8.03
C GLN A 209 -3.53 18.82 7.79
N MET A 210 -3.68 17.88 6.86
CA MET A 210 -4.95 17.18 6.61
C MET A 210 -5.51 16.61 7.91
N ARG A 211 -4.67 15.91 8.68
CA ARG A 211 -5.09 15.40 9.98
C ARG A 211 -5.54 16.52 10.94
N LYS A 212 -4.76 17.61 11.02
CA LYS A 212 -5.07 18.74 11.89
C LYS A 212 -6.38 19.46 11.53
N THR A 213 -6.74 19.49 10.25
CA THR A 213 -7.96 20.13 9.74
C THR A 213 -9.14 19.16 9.63
N GLY A 214 -9.04 17.94 10.14
CA GLY A 214 -10.15 16.98 10.09
C GLY A 214 -10.39 16.38 8.69
N TRP A 215 -9.35 16.32 7.86
CA TRP A 215 -9.33 15.71 6.53
C TRP A 215 -10.17 16.41 5.45
N GLU A 216 -10.52 17.68 5.65
CA GLU A 216 -11.41 18.43 4.75
C GLU A 216 -10.74 18.81 3.40
N ASP A 217 -9.41 18.95 3.37
CA ASP A 217 -8.64 19.37 2.18
C ASP A 217 -7.73 18.24 1.67
N THR A 218 -8.27 17.31 0.88
CA THR A 218 -7.42 16.33 0.16
C THR A 218 -6.94 16.99 -1.14
N PRO A 219 -5.64 17.26 -1.35
CA PRO A 219 -5.20 17.98 -2.55
C PRO A 219 -5.52 17.19 -3.82
N ASP A 220 -5.88 17.89 -4.91
CA ASP A 220 -6.32 17.29 -6.19
C ASP A 220 -5.30 16.29 -6.79
N ASP A 221 -4.00 16.44 -6.49
CA ASP A 221 -2.94 15.52 -6.91
C ASP A 221 -3.09 14.08 -6.34
N TRP A 222 -3.99 13.92 -5.36
CA TRP A 222 -4.27 12.70 -4.61
C TRP A 222 -5.64 12.07 -4.91
N GLN A 223 -6.44 12.68 -5.79
CA GLN A 223 -7.72 12.17 -6.30
C GLN A 223 -7.56 11.47 -7.66
#